data_AF-U1MXT0-F1
#
_entry.id   AF-U1MXT0-F1
#
_cell.length_a   1.000
_cell.length_b   1.000
_cell.length_c   1.000
_cell.angle_alpha   90.00
_cell.angle_beta   90.00
_cell.angle_gamma   90.00
#
_symmetry.space_group_name_H-M   'P 1'
#
loop_
_entity.id
_entity.type
_entity.pdbx_description
1 polymer ?
#
loop_
_entity_poly.entity_id
_entity_poly.type
_entity_poly.pdbx_seq_one_letter_code
_entity_poly.pdbx_strand_id
1 'polypeptide(L)'
;MVDLVAVTLVAGGAVLLFFGAVLSVYGVGLLGAAVGGGIAYLLGPTSLPGVGIEGSAATAAAVPVGALVGVIGTYMLLSLVISAIGFVIGGYIGMVAVAPALGETGLVVYGIGVALGVGTGVLASFLSKTTMVVVTSFVGATLVSQTITADEFVTAKENLSPEPLLFDPVTPLVLGLFALGVLSQFGLFKLSYVTGLIARLPGARRLRDRGENQQS
;
A
#
# COMPACT_ATOMS: atom_id res chain seq x y z
N MET A 1 21.49 -17.34 10.67
CA MET A 1 21.63 -15.89 10.91
C MET A 1 20.34 -15.26 10.40
N VAL A 2 19.67 -14.44 11.20
CA VAL A 2 18.44 -13.79 10.72
C VAL A 2 18.85 -12.71 9.74
N ASP A 3 18.45 -12.87 8.48
CA ASP A 3 18.74 -11.88 7.44
C ASP A 3 17.99 -10.58 7.75
N LEU A 4 18.72 -9.48 7.80
CA LEU A 4 18.16 -8.16 8.12
C LEU A 4 17.10 -7.76 7.10
N VAL A 5 17.28 -8.15 5.84
CA VAL A 5 16.33 -7.88 4.75
C VAL A 5 14.99 -8.57 5.04
N ALA A 6 15.01 -9.84 5.40
CA ALA A 6 13.81 -10.59 5.76
C ALA A 6 13.06 -9.95 6.95
N VAL A 7 13.79 -9.49 7.99
CA VAL A 7 13.19 -8.79 9.13
C VAL A 7 12.51 -7.49 8.69
N THR A 8 13.18 -6.70 7.85
CA THR A 8 12.61 -5.44 7.36
C THR A 8 11.40 -5.64 6.45
N LEU A 9 11.38 -6.69 5.62
CA LEU A 9 10.23 -7.05 4.80
C LEU A 9 9.03 -7.46 5.64
N VAL A 10 9.24 -8.30 6.65
CA VAL A 10 8.16 -8.72 7.56
C VAL A 10 7.65 -7.54 8.39
N ALA A 11 8.56 -6.71 8.92
CA ALA A 11 8.17 -5.53 9.69
C ALA A 11 7.44 -4.50 8.83
N GLY A 12 7.93 -4.22 7.62
CA GLY A 12 7.27 -3.36 6.64
C GLY A 12 5.91 -3.91 6.21
N GLY A 13 5.83 -5.22 6.00
CA GLY A 13 4.59 -5.95 5.74
C GLY A 13 3.57 -5.79 6.88
N ALA A 14 4.01 -5.90 8.13
CA ALA A 14 3.14 -5.70 9.28
C ALA A 14 2.62 -4.25 9.36
N VAL A 15 3.47 -3.26 9.10
CA VAL A 15 3.05 -1.85 9.04
C VAL A 15 2.04 -1.64 7.90
N LEU A 16 2.29 -2.19 6.71
CA LEU A 16 1.36 -2.16 5.58
C LEU A 16 0.03 -2.84 5.91
N LEU A 17 0.07 -3.98 6.60
CA LEU A 17 -1.10 -4.77 6.96
C LEU A 17 -2.08 -3.98 7.85
N PHE A 18 -1.56 -3.24 8.83
CA PHE A 18 -2.39 -2.55 9.83
C PHE A 18 -2.58 -1.04 9.57
N PHE A 19 -1.64 -0.40 8.89
CA PHE A 19 -1.61 1.06 8.72
C PHE A 19 -1.45 1.50 7.26
N GLY A 20 -1.38 0.57 6.31
CA GLY A 20 -0.98 0.85 4.93
C GLY A 20 -1.82 1.93 4.25
N ALA A 21 -3.15 1.84 4.31
CA ALA A 21 -4.00 2.84 3.65
C ALA A 21 -3.85 4.24 4.24
N VAL A 22 -3.78 4.34 5.57
CA VAL A 22 -3.60 5.63 6.25
C VAL A 22 -2.22 6.22 5.94
N LEU A 23 -1.18 5.38 6.04
CA LEU A 23 0.19 5.77 5.75
C LEU A 23 0.37 6.21 4.29
N SER A 24 -0.33 5.59 3.35
CA SER A 24 -0.24 5.95 1.94
C SER A 24 -0.86 7.32 1.66
N VAL A 25 -2.02 7.66 2.23
CA VAL A 25 -2.63 8.99 2.05
C VAL A 25 -1.75 10.10 2.62
N TYR A 26 -1.27 9.93 3.85
CA TYR A 26 -0.42 10.94 4.50
C TYR A 26 0.98 10.99 3.87
N GLY A 27 1.55 9.85 3.50
CA GLY A 27 2.86 9.74 2.87
C GLY A 27 2.89 10.42 1.51
N VAL A 28 1.88 10.15 0.66
CA VAL A 28 1.77 10.79 -0.65
C VAL A 28 1.54 12.29 -0.51
N GLY A 29 0.69 12.71 0.43
CA GLY A 29 0.48 14.14 0.71
C GLY A 29 1.75 14.85 1.17
N LEU A 30 2.51 14.26 2.10
CA LEU A 30 3.77 14.82 2.58
C LEU A 30 4.82 14.89 1.47
N LEU A 31 4.92 13.85 0.65
CA LEU A 31 5.82 13.83 -0.51
C LEU A 31 5.42 14.89 -1.53
N GLY A 32 4.13 15.05 -1.80
CA GLY A 32 3.59 16.13 -2.63
C GLY A 32 3.91 17.52 -2.08
N ALA A 33 3.75 17.73 -0.77
CA ALA A 33 4.10 18.98 -0.11
C ALA A 33 5.59 19.28 -0.21
N ALA A 34 6.45 18.28 0.03
CA ALA A 34 7.89 18.43 -0.04
C ALA A 34 8.37 18.74 -1.47
N VAL A 35 7.88 18.00 -2.47
CA VAL A 35 8.23 18.20 -3.88
C VAL A 35 7.67 19.54 -4.39
N GLY A 36 6.39 19.81 -4.16
CA GLY A 36 5.74 21.05 -4.60
C GLY A 36 6.30 22.29 -3.92
N GLY A 37 6.56 22.23 -2.61
CA GLY A 37 7.22 23.29 -1.85
C GLY A 37 8.67 23.49 -2.30
N GLY A 38 9.40 22.41 -2.59
CA GLY A 38 10.77 22.46 -3.13
C GLY A 38 10.83 23.12 -4.51
N ILE A 39 9.92 22.78 -5.42
CA ILE A 39 9.83 23.40 -6.75
C ILE A 39 9.47 24.90 -6.61
N ALA A 40 8.48 25.23 -5.77
CA ALA A 40 8.09 26.62 -5.57
C ALA A 40 9.13 27.47 -4.84
N TYR A 41 9.98 26.87 -4.00
CA TYR A 41 11.14 27.54 -3.43
C TYR A 41 12.14 27.97 -4.51
N LEU A 42 12.40 27.11 -5.50
CA LEU A 42 13.34 27.40 -6.59
C LEU A 42 12.77 28.43 -7.59
N LEU A 43 11.47 28.34 -7.91
CA LEU A 43 10.84 29.19 -8.91
C LEU A 43 10.28 30.50 -8.34
N GLY A 44 9.96 30.55 -7.05
CA GLY A 44 9.32 31.68 -6.38
C GLY A 44 10.02 33.03 -6.61
N PRO A 45 11.33 33.14 -6.34
CA PRO A 45 12.09 34.38 -6.56
C PRO A 45 12.10 34.86 -8.02
N THR A 46 11.94 33.95 -8.98
CA THR A 46 12.03 34.26 -10.42
C THR A 46 10.67 34.58 -11.06
N SER A 47 9.57 34.11 -10.47
CA SER A 47 8.22 34.17 -11.06
C SER A 47 7.32 35.25 -10.43
N LEU A 48 7.49 35.53 -9.14
CA LEU A 48 6.69 36.52 -8.41
C LEU A 48 7.10 38.00 -8.53
N PRO A 49 8.31 38.39 -9.01
CA PRO A 49 8.60 39.81 -9.27
C PRO A 49 7.65 40.45 -10.28
N GLY A 50 7.07 39.67 -11.20
CA GLY A 50 6.03 40.13 -12.13
C GLY A 50 4.71 40.54 -11.47
N VAL A 51 4.54 40.22 -10.18
CA VAL A 51 3.34 40.53 -9.37
C VAL A 51 3.68 41.52 -8.23
N GLY A 52 4.89 42.11 -8.24
CA GLY A 52 5.32 43.12 -7.27
C GLY A 52 5.74 42.59 -5.91
N ILE A 53 5.95 41.27 -5.77
CA ILE A 53 6.46 40.66 -4.53
C ILE A 53 7.93 40.31 -4.75
N GLU A 54 8.81 40.94 -3.98
CA GLU A 54 10.25 40.79 -4.13
C GLU A 54 10.91 40.02 -2.98
N GLY A 55 12.06 39.43 -3.27
CA GLY A 55 12.99 38.89 -2.28
C GLY A 55 12.42 37.74 -1.42
N SER A 56 12.72 37.79 -0.12
CA SER A 56 12.36 36.75 0.85
C SER A 56 10.83 36.59 1.02
N ALA A 57 10.07 37.66 0.82
CA ALA A 57 8.61 37.64 0.87
C ALA A 57 8.01 36.80 -0.27
N ALA A 58 8.62 36.82 -1.46
CA ALA A 58 8.20 36.01 -2.60
C ALA A 58 8.33 34.51 -2.30
N THR A 59 9.43 34.12 -1.65
CA THR A 59 9.69 32.73 -1.27
C THR A 59 8.75 32.28 -0.15
N ALA A 60 8.56 33.13 0.86
CA ALA A 60 7.66 32.86 1.98
C ALA A 60 6.20 32.66 1.53
N ALA A 61 5.77 33.36 0.48
CA ALA A 61 4.46 33.18 -0.13
C ALA A 61 4.40 31.97 -1.10
N ALA A 62 5.45 31.75 -1.91
CA ALA A 62 5.46 30.70 -2.93
C ALA A 62 5.47 29.29 -2.36
N VAL A 63 6.26 29.03 -1.32
CA VAL A 63 6.42 27.70 -0.72
C VAL A 63 5.12 27.08 -0.24
N PRO A 64 4.28 27.75 0.59
CA PRO A 64 3.02 27.16 1.04
C PRO A 64 2.04 26.93 -0.13
N VAL A 65 2.01 27.82 -1.11
CA VAL A 65 1.18 27.65 -2.32
C VAL A 65 1.66 26.43 -3.12
N GLY A 66 2.97 26.31 -3.36
CA GLY A 66 3.57 25.18 -4.04
C GLY A 66 3.36 23.86 -3.31
N ALA A 67 3.48 23.85 -1.99
CA ALA A 67 3.19 22.68 -1.17
C ALA A 67 1.72 22.24 -1.31
N LEU A 68 0.77 23.19 -1.25
CA LEU A 68 -0.66 22.91 -1.46
C LEU A 68 -0.93 22.35 -2.87
N VAL A 69 -0.38 22.98 -3.90
CA VAL A 69 -0.50 22.50 -5.28
C VAL A 69 0.11 21.12 -5.44
N GLY A 70 1.26 20.86 -4.81
CA GLY A 70 1.93 19.56 -4.80
C GLY A 70 1.10 18.46 -4.12
N VAL A 71 0.47 18.76 -2.98
CA VAL A 71 -0.47 17.85 -2.30
C VAL A 71 -1.64 17.51 -3.21
N ILE A 72 -2.28 18.53 -3.82
CA ILE A 72 -3.42 18.33 -4.72
C ILE A 72 -3.00 17.49 -5.94
N GLY A 73 -1.87 17.84 -6.58
CA GLY A 73 -1.36 17.15 -7.76
C GLY A 73 -1.01 15.69 -7.48
N THR A 74 -0.31 15.41 -6.37
CA THR A 74 0.00 14.02 -5.99
C THR A 74 -1.24 13.21 -5.61
N TYR A 75 -2.25 13.84 -5.00
CA TYR A 75 -3.53 13.17 -4.73
C TYR A 75 -4.28 12.81 -6.04
N MET A 76 -4.21 13.67 -7.07
CA MET A 76 -4.76 13.35 -8.39
C MET A 76 -4.00 12.21 -9.07
N LEU A 77 -2.66 12.20 -8.96
CA LEU A 77 -1.83 11.12 -9.49
C LEU A 77 -2.09 9.79 -8.77
N LEU A 78 -2.36 9.80 -7.47
CA LEU A 78 -2.69 8.60 -6.71
C LEU A 78 -3.92 7.89 -7.29
N SER A 79 -4.98 8.63 -7.64
CA SER A 79 -6.16 8.06 -8.30
C SER A 79 -5.82 7.42 -9.65
N LEU A 80 -4.94 8.05 -10.44
CA LEU A 80 -4.49 7.50 -11.72
C LEU A 80 -3.68 6.21 -11.53
N VAL A 81 -2.79 6.16 -10.54
CA VAL A 81 -2.02 4.96 -10.21
C VAL A 81 -2.94 3.81 -9.80
N ILE A 82 -3.92 4.09 -8.93
CA ILE A 82 -4.90 3.09 -8.50
C ILE A 82 -5.73 2.59 -9.69
N SER A 83 -6.11 3.49 -10.60
CA SER A 83 -6.79 3.14 -11.86
C SER A 83 -5.96 2.22 -12.73
N ALA A 84 -4.69 2.55 -12.94
CA ALA A 84 -3.77 1.76 -13.76
C ALA A 84 -3.56 0.35 -13.19
N ILE A 85 -3.40 0.24 -11.87
CA ILE A 85 -3.29 -1.06 -11.19
C ILE A 85 -4.60 -1.86 -11.37
N GLY A 86 -5.75 -1.22 -11.17
CA GLY A 86 -7.06 -1.84 -11.40
C GLY A 86 -7.20 -2.35 -12.83
N PHE A 87 -6.80 -1.55 -13.82
CA PHE A 87 -6.81 -1.92 -15.23
C PHE A 87 -5.98 -3.16 -15.53
N VAL A 88 -4.74 -3.21 -15.04
CA VAL A 88 -3.84 -4.35 -15.27
C VAL A 88 -4.41 -5.62 -14.64
N ILE A 89 -4.83 -5.55 -13.37
CA ILE A 89 -5.33 -6.70 -12.62
C ILE A 89 -6.64 -7.21 -13.23
N GLY A 90 -7.63 -6.32 -13.43
CA GLY A 90 -8.92 -6.73 -13.96
C GLY A 90 -8.87 -7.16 -15.42
N GLY A 91 -7.95 -6.59 -16.20
CA GLY A 91 -7.70 -7.04 -17.56
C GLY A 91 -7.10 -8.44 -17.61
N TYR A 92 -6.11 -8.71 -16.77
CA TYR A 92 -5.51 -10.05 -16.64
C TYR A 92 -6.54 -11.08 -16.19
N ILE A 93 -7.27 -10.81 -15.10
CA ILE A 93 -8.31 -11.72 -14.58
C ILE A 93 -9.39 -11.94 -15.64
N GLY A 94 -9.79 -10.88 -16.35
CA GLY A 94 -10.77 -10.96 -17.42
C GLY A 94 -10.35 -11.90 -18.56
N MET A 95 -9.07 -11.85 -18.96
CA MET A 95 -8.53 -12.77 -19.97
C MET A 95 -8.52 -14.21 -19.46
N VAL A 96 -8.01 -14.44 -18.24
CA VAL A 96 -7.91 -15.78 -17.64
C VAL A 96 -9.28 -16.42 -17.43
N ALA A 97 -10.27 -15.65 -16.98
CA ALA A 97 -11.63 -16.16 -16.74
C ALA A 97 -12.36 -16.59 -18.02
N VAL A 98 -12.04 -15.96 -19.14
CA VAL A 98 -12.75 -16.15 -20.42
C VAL A 98 -12.00 -17.09 -21.37
N ALA A 99 -10.68 -17.25 -21.20
CA ALA A 99 -9.85 -18.14 -22.01
C ALA A 99 -10.38 -19.59 -22.11
N PRO A 100 -10.90 -20.24 -21.05
CA PRO A 100 -11.43 -21.60 -21.15
C PRO A 100 -12.66 -21.73 -22.06
N ALA A 101 -13.43 -20.66 -22.21
CA ALA A 101 -14.69 -20.66 -22.96
C ALA A 101 -14.51 -20.22 -24.42
N LEU A 102 -13.52 -19.38 -24.73
CA LEU A 102 -13.31 -18.77 -26.05
C LEU A 102 -12.02 -19.24 -26.77
N GLY A 103 -11.20 -20.07 -26.11
CA GLY A 103 -9.89 -20.48 -26.60
C GLY A 103 -8.79 -19.48 -26.20
N GLU A 104 -7.56 -19.98 -26.01
CA GLU A 104 -6.49 -19.27 -25.27
C GLU A 104 -5.98 -17.98 -25.93
N THR A 105 -6.22 -17.74 -27.22
CA THR A 105 -5.51 -16.68 -27.97
C THR A 105 -6.34 -15.94 -29.04
N GLY A 106 -7.61 -15.66 -28.77
CA GLY A 106 -8.46 -14.89 -29.70
C GLY A 106 -8.39 -13.36 -29.49
N LEU A 107 -8.52 -12.57 -30.57
CA LEU A 107 -8.70 -11.10 -30.49
C LEU A 107 -9.85 -10.70 -29.55
N VAL A 108 -10.87 -11.56 -29.47
CA VAL A 108 -12.03 -11.40 -28.58
C VAL A 108 -11.64 -11.50 -27.10
N VAL A 109 -10.70 -12.40 -26.74
CA VAL A 109 -10.21 -12.54 -25.35
C VAL A 109 -9.47 -11.28 -24.91
N TYR A 110 -8.62 -10.73 -25.77
CA TYR A 110 -7.94 -9.46 -25.50
C TYR A 110 -8.93 -8.29 -25.43
N GLY A 111 -9.94 -8.25 -26.30
CA GLY A 111 -10.99 -7.22 -26.26
C GLY A 111 -11.78 -7.24 -24.95
N ILE A 112 -12.16 -8.44 -24.47
CA ILE A 112 -12.85 -8.60 -23.18
C ILE A 112 -11.92 -8.26 -22.01
N GLY A 113 -10.65 -8.68 -22.08
CA GLY A 113 -9.62 -8.28 -21.12
C GLY A 113 -9.52 -6.76 -21.00
N VAL A 114 -9.38 -6.04 -22.11
CA VAL A 114 -9.32 -4.57 -22.10
C VAL A 114 -10.61 -3.97 -21.53
N ALA A 115 -11.79 -4.46 -21.92
CA ALA A 115 -13.06 -3.95 -21.42
C ALA A 115 -13.20 -4.13 -19.90
N LEU A 116 -12.84 -5.31 -19.38
CA LEU A 116 -12.86 -5.60 -17.95
C LEU A 116 -11.77 -4.82 -17.20
N GLY A 117 -10.59 -4.65 -17.80
CA GLY A 117 -9.54 -3.75 -17.31
C GLY A 117 -10.05 -2.32 -17.17
N VAL A 118 -10.68 -1.76 -18.20
CA VAL A 118 -11.24 -0.40 -18.12
C VAL A 118 -12.31 -0.32 -17.03
N GLY A 119 -13.23 -1.27 -16.97
CA GLY A 119 -14.27 -1.30 -15.95
C GLY A 119 -13.71 -1.35 -14.52
N THR A 120 -12.73 -2.22 -14.29
CA THR A 120 -12.05 -2.36 -12.98
C THR A 120 -11.18 -1.16 -12.64
N GLY A 121 -10.47 -0.55 -13.60
CA GLY A 121 -9.70 0.68 -13.37
C GLY A 121 -10.59 1.86 -12.98
N VAL A 122 -11.74 2.01 -13.65
CA VAL A 122 -12.75 3.02 -13.30
C VAL A 122 -13.31 2.75 -11.90
N LEU A 123 -13.70 1.51 -11.60
CA LEU A 123 -14.16 1.12 -10.26
C LEU A 123 -13.10 1.38 -9.18
N ALA A 124 -11.85 1.00 -9.44
CA ALA A 124 -10.73 1.21 -8.53
C ALA A 124 -10.53 2.70 -8.24
N SER A 125 -10.71 3.57 -9.25
CA SER A 125 -10.64 5.03 -9.09
C SER A 125 -11.76 5.56 -8.18
N PHE A 126 -13.00 5.12 -8.39
CA PHE A 126 -14.14 5.53 -7.54
C PHE A 126 -14.04 4.99 -6.11
N LEU A 127 -13.51 3.77 -5.94
CA LEU A 127 -13.37 3.09 -4.65
C LEU A 127 -11.95 3.23 -4.08
N SER A 128 -11.19 4.27 -4.45
CA SER A 128 -9.76 4.42 -4.12
C SER A 128 -9.41 4.09 -2.67
N LYS A 129 -10.23 4.53 -1.70
CA LYS A 129 -10.02 4.24 -0.28
C LYS A 129 -10.14 2.74 0.03
N THR A 130 -11.18 2.09 -0.47
CA THR A 130 -11.41 0.65 -0.30
C THR A 130 -10.34 -0.16 -1.03
N THR A 131 -10.03 0.20 -2.27
CA THR A 131 -8.97 -0.44 -3.07
C THR A 131 -7.64 -0.38 -2.34
N MET A 132 -7.29 0.77 -1.78
CA MET A 132 -6.06 0.95 -1.02
C MET A 132 -6.01 0.07 0.24
N VAL A 133 -7.10 -0.02 1.00
CA VAL A 133 -7.20 -0.93 2.15
C VAL A 133 -6.98 -2.37 1.72
N VAL A 134 -7.66 -2.80 0.66
CA VAL A 134 -7.54 -4.18 0.13
C VAL A 134 -6.11 -4.46 -0.33
N VAL A 135 -5.54 -3.60 -1.17
CA VAL A 135 -4.19 -3.80 -1.71
C VAL A 135 -3.15 -3.82 -0.59
N THR A 136 -3.17 -2.85 0.33
CA THR A 136 -2.18 -2.78 1.40
C THR A 136 -2.34 -3.92 2.42
N SER A 137 -3.57 -4.36 2.70
CA SER A 137 -3.82 -5.52 3.55
C SER A 137 -3.33 -6.81 2.89
N PHE A 138 -3.53 -6.95 1.58
CA PHE A 138 -3.08 -8.12 0.84
C PHE A 138 -1.56 -8.20 0.77
N VAL A 139 -0.91 -7.12 0.36
CA VAL A 139 0.57 -7.02 0.32
C VAL A 139 1.16 -7.19 1.72
N GLY A 140 0.55 -6.60 2.74
CA GLY A 140 0.99 -6.79 4.12
C GLY A 140 0.87 -8.26 4.56
N ALA A 141 -0.21 -8.94 4.18
CA ALA A 141 -0.43 -10.34 4.53
C ALA A 141 0.58 -11.27 3.85
N THR A 142 0.90 -11.05 2.57
CA THR A 142 1.88 -11.87 1.83
C THR A 142 3.30 -11.67 2.37
N LEU A 143 3.67 -10.44 2.73
CA LEU A 143 4.98 -10.14 3.33
C LEU A 143 5.12 -10.71 4.74
N VAL A 144 4.08 -10.61 5.57
CA VAL A 144 4.10 -11.14 6.95
C VAL A 144 4.06 -12.66 6.98
N SER A 145 3.31 -13.28 6.08
CA SER A 145 3.26 -14.75 5.95
C SER A 145 4.50 -15.34 5.29
N GLN A 146 5.42 -14.51 4.79
CA GLN A 146 6.63 -14.92 4.08
C GLN A 146 6.34 -15.82 2.86
N THR A 147 5.16 -15.69 2.26
CA THR A 147 4.85 -16.36 0.99
C THR A 147 5.58 -15.74 -0.18
N ILE A 148 6.13 -14.53 0.00
CA ILE A 148 7.06 -13.90 -0.93
C ILE A 148 8.37 -13.66 -0.17
N THR A 149 9.44 -14.34 -0.58
CA THR A 149 10.73 -14.30 0.12
C THR A 149 11.71 -13.33 -0.54
N ALA A 150 12.73 -12.88 0.21
CA ALA A 150 13.76 -12.00 -0.31
C ALA A 150 14.54 -12.64 -1.48
N ASP A 151 14.75 -13.96 -1.40
CA ASP A 151 15.44 -14.73 -2.44
C ASP A 151 14.65 -14.77 -3.76
N GLU A 152 13.32 -14.79 -3.69
CA GLU A 152 12.46 -14.70 -4.89
C GLU A 152 12.57 -13.33 -5.56
N PHE A 153 12.66 -12.24 -4.79
CA PHE A 153 12.88 -10.90 -5.35
C PHE A 153 14.27 -10.77 -6.00
N VAL A 154 15.30 -11.35 -5.40
CA VAL A 154 16.66 -11.39 -5.98
C VAL A 154 16.65 -12.21 -7.27
N THR A 155 16.00 -13.38 -7.25
CA THR A 155 15.89 -14.25 -8.43
C THR A 155 15.09 -13.59 -9.56
N ALA A 156 14.00 -12.88 -9.25
CA ALA A 156 13.20 -12.15 -10.22
C ALA A 156 13.92 -10.93 -10.82
N LYS A 157 14.84 -10.31 -10.06
CA LYS A 157 15.72 -9.25 -10.58
C LYS A 157 16.74 -9.81 -11.57
N GLU A 158 17.28 -11.00 -11.29
CA GLU A 158 18.31 -11.63 -12.11
C GLU A 158 17.72 -12.31 -13.36
N ASN A 159 16.51 -12.86 -13.25
CA ASN A 159 15.78 -13.47 -14.34
C ASN A 159 14.47 -12.70 -14.55
N LEU A 160 14.48 -11.73 -15.48
CA LEU A 160 13.28 -11.04 -15.94
C LEU A 160 12.40 -11.99 -16.79
N SER A 161 11.90 -13.06 -16.18
CA SER A 161 10.89 -13.94 -16.76
C SER A 161 9.50 -13.38 -16.42
N PRO A 162 8.56 -13.32 -17.38
CA PRO A 162 7.17 -12.98 -17.12
C PRO A 162 6.40 -14.10 -16.41
N GLU A 163 7.07 -15.19 -16.00
CA GLU A 163 6.43 -16.26 -15.22
C GLU A 163 5.97 -15.75 -13.84
N PRO A 164 4.68 -15.95 -13.50
CA PRO A 164 4.16 -15.55 -12.21
C PRO A 164 4.92 -16.25 -11.07
N LEU A 165 5.27 -15.50 -10.01
CA LEU A 165 5.69 -16.10 -8.76
C LEU A 165 4.59 -17.07 -8.28
N LEU A 166 4.97 -18.33 -8.06
CA LEU A 166 4.08 -19.37 -7.56
C LEU A 166 3.87 -19.17 -6.05
N PHE A 167 2.90 -18.36 -5.67
CA PHE A 167 2.43 -18.27 -4.30
C PHE A 167 0.96 -18.70 -4.22
N ASP A 168 0.58 -19.32 -3.10
CA ASP A 168 -0.79 -19.74 -2.85
C ASP A 168 -1.56 -18.68 -2.05
N PRO A 169 -2.39 -17.84 -2.69
CA PRO A 169 -3.15 -16.79 -2.01
C PRO A 169 -4.29 -17.34 -1.13
N VAL A 170 -4.68 -18.61 -1.29
CA VAL A 170 -5.77 -19.23 -0.53
C VAL A 170 -5.29 -20.02 0.68
N THR A 171 -3.99 -19.98 0.99
CA THR A 171 -3.48 -20.53 2.24
C THR A 171 -4.20 -19.86 3.44
N PRO A 172 -4.72 -20.64 4.41
CA PRO A 172 -5.52 -20.11 5.52
C PRO A 172 -4.84 -18.99 6.32
N LEU A 173 -3.51 -19.03 6.44
CA LEU A 173 -2.72 -18.00 7.11
C LEU A 173 -2.80 -16.65 6.37
N VAL A 174 -2.61 -16.66 5.05
CA VAL A 174 -2.68 -15.44 4.21
C VAL A 174 -4.08 -14.84 4.28
N LEU A 175 -5.11 -15.67 4.13
CA LEU A 175 -6.51 -15.25 4.22
C LEU A 175 -6.85 -14.69 5.60
N GLY A 176 -6.37 -15.33 6.67
CA GLY A 176 -6.56 -14.87 8.04
C GLY A 176 -5.91 -13.52 8.30
N LEU A 177 -4.65 -13.34 7.87
CA LEU A 177 -3.95 -12.06 7.96
C LEU A 177 -4.60 -10.98 7.11
N PHE A 178 -4.98 -11.30 5.87
CA PHE A 178 -5.65 -10.38 4.96
C PHE A 178 -6.97 -9.87 5.55
N ALA A 179 -7.83 -10.78 6.04
CA ALA A 179 -9.08 -10.42 6.70
C ALA A 179 -8.83 -9.54 7.93
N LEU A 180 -7.83 -9.89 8.74
CA LEU A 180 -7.43 -9.11 9.90
C LEU A 180 -6.97 -7.69 9.52
N GLY A 181 -6.17 -7.56 8.47
CA GLY A 181 -5.71 -6.27 7.94
C GLY A 181 -6.88 -5.42 7.47
N VAL A 182 -7.77 -5.98 6.65
CA VAL A 182 -8.97 -5.30 6.16
C VAL A 182 -9.83 -4.81 7.33
N LEU A 183 -10.16 -5.69 8.28
CA LEU A 183 -10.93 -5.35 9.47
C LEU A 183 -10.25 -4.26 10.31
N SER A 184 -8.93 -4.32 10.45
CA SER A 184 -8.18 -3.36 11.25
C SER A 184 -8.13 -1.98 10.60
N GLN A 185 -7.87 -1.92 9.30
CA GLN A 185 -7.79 -0.66 8.55
C GLN A 185 -9.16 0.02 8.37
N PHE A 186 -10.26 -0.74 8.34
CA PHE A 186 -11.62 -0.19 8.43
C PHE A 186 -12.01 0.23 9.86
N GLY A 187 -11.17 -0.02 10.86
CA GLY A 187 -11.41 0.32 12.26
C GLY A 187 -12.34 -0.65 13.01
N LEU A 188 -12.73 -1.75 12.37
CA LEU A 188 -13.60 -2.80 12.93
C LEU A 188 -12.84 -3.75 13.86
N PHE A 189 -11.50 -3.81 13.74
CA PHE A 189 -10.64 -4.61 14.61
C PHE A 189 -9.53 -3.76 15.24
N LYS A 190 -9.64 -3.54 16.55
CA LYS A 190 -8.60 -2.88 17.35
C LYS A 190 -7.77 -3.93 18.07
N LEU A 191 -6.44 -3.79 18.03
CA LEU A 191 -5.52 -4.63 18.81
C LEU A 191 -5.84 -4.60 20.31
N SER A 192 -6.44 -3.51 20.80
CA SER A 192 -7.03 -3.39 22.15
C SER A 192 -8.02 -4.50 22.49
N TYR A 193 -8.79 -5.02 21.53
CA TYR A 193 -9.72 -6.13 21.79
C TYR A 193 -8.94 -7.42 22.07
N VAL A 194 -7.82 -7.64 21.38
CA VAL A 194 -6.92 -8.76 21.63
C VAL A 194 -6.21 -8.59 22.97
N THR A 195 -5.72 -7.39 23.30
CA THR A 195 -5.12 -7.12 24.62
C THR A 195 -6.14 -7.31 25.74
N GLY A 196 -7.39 -6.88 25.53
CA GLY A 196 -8.49 -7.09 26.48
C GLY A 196 -8.91 -8.55 26.63
N LEU A 197 -8.84 -9.33 25.55
CA LEU A 197 -9.13 -10.77 25.57
C LEU A 197 -7.99 -11.55 26.26
N ILE A 198 -6.73 -11.22 25.97
CA ILE A 198 -5.56 -11.78 26.64
C ILE A 198 -5.54 -11.40 28.13
N ALA A 199 -5.95 -10.17 28.47
CA ALA A 199 -6.07 -9.73 29.87
C ALA A 199 -7.18 -10.48 30.63
N ARG A 200 -8.19 -11.01 29.93
CA ARG A 200 -9.27 -11.83 30.48
C ARG A 200 -8.99 -13.34 30.47
N LEU A 201 -7.99 -13.80 29.72
CA LEU A 201 -7.58 -15.21 29.70
C LEU A 201 -6.82 -15.56 31.01
N PRO A 202 -7.33 -16.50 31.83
CA PRO A 202 -6.69 -16.90 33.07
C PRO A 202 -5.43 -17.71 32.76
N GLY A 203 -4.30 -17.02 32.61
CA GLY A 203 -3.00 -17.63 32.30
C GLY A 203 -1.89 -16.61 32.03
N ALA A 204 -2.22 -15.45 31.46
CA ALA A 204 -1.23 -14.40 31.16
C ALA A 204 -0.68 -13.68 32.41
N ARG A 205 -1.32 -13.83 33.58
CA ARG A 205 -0.86 -13.25 34.85
C ARG A 205 0.32 -14.00 35.49
N ARG A 206 0.61 -15.24 35.09
CA ARG A 206 1.70 -16.04 35.71
C ARG A 206 3.10 -15.71 35.21
N LEU A 207 3.24 -14.93 34.14
CA LEU A 207 4.55 -14.53 33.61
C LEU A 207 5.10 -13.24 34.23
N ARG A 208 4.29 -12.52 35.01
CA ARG A 208 4.71 -11.27 35.67
C ARG A 208 5.19 -11.48 37.11
N ASP A 209 4.94 -12.65 37.68
CA ASP A 209 5.15 -12.97 39.10
C ASP A 209 6.14 -14.14 39.30
N ARG A 210 7.29 -14.07 38.60
CA ARG A 210 8.38 -15.05 38.78
C ARG A 210 9.74 -14.38 39.03
N GLY A 211 9.72 -13.14 39.54
CA GLY A 211 10.90 -12.33 39.82
C GLY A 211 11.03 -11.80 41.25
N GLU A 212 10.00 -11.91 42.11
CA GLU A 212 10.00 -11.23 43.42
C GLU A 212 10.07 -12.16 44.66
N ASN A 213 10.20 -13.48 44.50
CA ASN A 213 10.27 -14.41 45.66
C ASN A 213 11.60 -15.20 45.74
N GLN A 214 12.73 -14.50 45.58
CA GLN A 214 14.04 -15.01 46.02
C GLN A 214 14.84 -13.90 46.71
N GLN A 215 14.36 -13.42 47.85
CA GLN A 215 15.16 -12.77 48.89
C GLN A 215 14.31 -12.53 50.14
N SER A 216 14.27 -13.52 51.03
CA SER A 216 14.33 -13.38 52.50
C SER A 216 14.10 -14.72 53.17
#